data_AF-A0A7G9Z987-F1
#
_entry.id   AF-A0A7G9Z987-F1
#
_cell.length_a   1.000
_cell.length_b   1.000
_cell.length_c   1.000
_cell.angle_alpha   90.00
_cell.angle_beta   90.00
_cell.angle_gamma   90.00
#
_symmetry.space_group_name_H-M   'P 1'
#
loop_
_entity.id
_entity.type
_entity.pdbx_description
1 polymer ?
#
loop_
_entity_poly.entity_id
_entity_poly.type
_entity_poly.pdbx_seq_one_letter_code
_entity_poly.pdbx_strand_id
1 'polypeptide(L)'
;MILSDRDTGLPDESVDIVLLYDVFQMISDKEKLLGELHRVLKPGGILFATAEHLDVNEFMNIFVKGNLFALVEKRGEVFRFERD
;
A
#
# COMPACT_ATOMS: atom_id res chain seq x y z
N MET A 1 -2.33 -16.33 -10.22
CA MET A 1 -1.38 -15.20 -10.32
C MET A 1 -2.22 -13.95 -10.21
N ILE A 2 -2.04 -13.13 -9.16
CA ILE A 2 -2.66 -11.80 -9.16
C ILE A 2 -1.96 -11.04 -10.28
N LEU A 3 -2.70 -10.68 -11.32
CA LEU A 3 -2.18 -9.85 -12.39
C LEU A 3 -1.96 -8.46 -11.79
N SER A 4 -0.71 -8.00 -11.78
CA SER A 4 -0.33 -6.66 -11.31
C SER A 4 -0.79 -5.54 -12.26
N ASP A 5 -1.66 -5.85 -13.22
CA ASP A 5 -2.11 -4.91 -14.26
C ASP A 5 -3.24 -3.98 -13.78
N ARG A 6 -3.20 -3.65 -12.49
CA ARG A 6 -3.98 -2.60 -11.83
C ARG A 6 -5.51 -2.78 -11.89
N ASP A 7 -5.95 -3.97 -12.27
CA ASP A 7 -7.28 -4.52 -12.03
C ASP A 7 -7.04 -5.91 -11.43
N THR A 8 -7.01 -5.96 -10.11
CA THR A 8 -6.74 -7.21 -9.38
C THR A 8 -7.83 -8.26 -9.62
N GLY A 9 -8.97 -7.87 -10.21
CA GLY A 9 -10.18 -8.68 -10.29
C GLY A 9 -10.86 -8.88 -8.94
N LEU A 10 -10.34 -8.25 -7.87
CA LEU A 10 -10.93 -8.29 -6.54
C LEU A 10 -12.05 -7.26 -6.44
N PRO A 11 -13.18 -7.59 -5.79
CA PRO A 11 -14.23 -6.62 -5.51
C PRO A 11 -13.73 -5.49 -4.60
N ASP A 12 -14.40 -4.34 -4.68
CA ASP A 12 -14.22 -3.26 -3.72
C ASP A 12 -14.45 -3.78 -2.30
N GLU A 13 -13.67 -3.28 -1.34
CA GLU A 13 -13.86 -3.52 0.09
C GLU A 13 -13.95 -5.02 0.46
N SER A 14 -13.15 -5.85 -0.18
CA SER A 14 -13.17 -7.30 -0.01
C SER A 14 -12.00 -7.84 0.83
N VAL A 15 -10.95 -7.04 1.01
CA VAL A 15 -9.69 -7.45 1.64
C VAL A 15 -9.54 -6.79 3.02
N ASP A 16 -9.20 -7.58 4.03
CA ASP A 16 -8.92 -7.06 5.38
C ASP A 16 -7.46 -6.61 5.54
N ILE A 17 -6.52 -7.32 4.90
CA ILE A 17 -5.07 -7.10 5.06
C ILE A 17 -4.35 -7.23 3.70
N VAL A 18 -3.46 -6.29 3.39
CA VAL A 18 -2.52 -6.34 2.28
C VAL A 18 -1.08 -6.35 2.79
N LEU A 19 -0.21 -7.14 2.15
CA LEU A 19 1.23 -7.17 2.40
C LEU A 19 1.98 -6.73 1.13
N LEU A 20 2.78 -5.67 1.24
CA LEU A 20 3.58 -5.10 0.15
C LEU A 20 5.06 -5.07 0.53
N TYR A 21 5.76 -6.18 0.34
CA TYR A 21 7.14 -6.38 0.80
C TYR A 21 8.10 -6.46 -0.38
N ASP A 22 9.18 -5.68 -0.33
CA ASP A 22 10.30 -5.71 -1.30
C ASP A 22 9.89 -5.63 -2.79
N VAL A 23 8.76 -5.00 -3.08
CA VAL A 23 8.27 -4.82 -4.46
C VAL A 23 8.04 -3.37 -4.83
N PHE A 24 7.89 -2.47 -3.86
CA PHE A 24 7.42 -1.11 -4.11
C PHE A 24 8.40 -0.28 -4.96
N GLN A 25 9.70 -0.54 -4.84
CA GLN A 25 10.76 0.05 -5.66
C GLN A 25 10.63 -0.31 -7.15
N MET A 26 10.06 -1.47 -7.47
CA MET A 26 9.89 -1.95 -8.84
C MET A 26 8.65 -1.35 -9.53
N ILE A 27 7.77 -0.70 -8.76
CA ILE A 27 6.51 -0.16 -9.27
C ILE A 27 6.74 1.24 -9.83
N SER A 28 6.52 1.37 -11.14
CA SER A 28 6.65 2.64 -11.86
C SER A 28 5.50 3.61 -11.53
N ASP A 29 4.27 3.09 -11.42
CA ASP A 29 3.06 3.89 -11.14
C ASP A 29 2.54 3.57 -9.74
N LYS A 30 3.14 4.21 -8.75
CA LYS A 30 2.84 3.99 -7.34
C LYS A 30 1.46 4.53 -6.96
N GLU A 31 1.04 5.64 -7.56
CA GLU A 31 -0.27 6.25 -7.31
C GLU A 31 -1.41 5.31 -7.70
N LYS A 32 -1.33 4.71 -8.90
CA LYS A 32 -2.35 3.75 -9.34
C LYS A 32 -2.37 2.48 -8.51
N LEU A 33 -1.20 1.98 -8.09
CA LEU A 33 -1.13 0.85 -7.15
C LEU A 33 -1.83 1.20 -5.83
N LEU A 34 -1.50 2.34 -5.23
CA LEU A 34 -2.10 2.74 -3.96
C LEU A 34 -3.62 2.92 -4.07
N GLY A 35 -4.11 3.48 -5.19
CA GLY A 35 -5.54 3.56 -5.47
C GLY A 35 -6.21 2.19 -5.53
N GLU A 36 -5.59 1.22 -6.19
CA GLU A 36 -6.12 -0.15 -6.28
C GLU A 36 -6.08 -0.87 -4.91
N LEU A 37 -5.01 -0.68 -4.12
CA LEU A 37 -4.93 -1.22 -2.76
C LEU A 37 -5.99 -0.59 -1.85
N HIS A 38 -6.25 0.71 -1.98
CA HIS A 38 -7.32 1.39 -1.24
C HIS A 38 -8.69 0.85 -1.63
N ARG A 39 -8.96 0.69 -2.93
CA ARG A 39 -10.24 0.18 -3.44
C ARG A 39 -10.57 -1.21 -2.88
N VAL A 40 -9.61 -2.13 -2.88
CA VAL A 40 -9.86 -3.52 -2.46
C VAL A 40 -9.88 -3.68 -0.93
N LEU A 41 -9.16 -2.84 -0.19
CA LEU A 41 -9.17 -2.88 1.26
C LEU A 41 -10.53 -2.44 1.80
N LYS A 42 -11.02 -3.08 2.85
CA LYS A 42 -12.20 -2.64 3.60
C LYS A 42 -11.93 -1.33 4.35
N PRO A 43 -12.96 -0.57 4.75
CA PRO A 43 -12.80 0.51 5.72
C PRO A 43 -12.12 -0.01 7.01
N GLY A 44 -11.06 0.65 7.47
CA GLY A 44 -10.22 0.17 8.59
C GLY A 44 -9.30 -1.01 8.25
N GLY A 45 -9.23 -1.41 6.98
CA GLY A 45 -8.31 -2.43 6.49
C GLY A 45 -6.85 -1.99 6.61
N ILE A 46 -5.94 -2.96 6.72
CA ILE A 46 -4.54 -2.72 7.05
C ILE A 46 -3.63 -3.03 5.87
N LEU A 47 -2.71 -2.11 5.58
CA LEU A 47 -1.61 -2.33 4.66
C LEU A 47 -0.29 -2.39 5.45
N PHE A 48 0.42 -3.50 5.32
CA PHE A 48 1.80 -3.61 5.77
C PHE A 48 2.75 -3.46 4.58
N ALA A 49 3.77 -2.62 4.72
CA ALA A 49 4.73 -2.39 3.66
C ALA A 49 6.15 -2.20 4.18
N THR A 50 7.14 -2.57 3.36
CA THR A 50 8.56 -2.27 3.62
C THR A 50 9.08 -1.24 2.62
N ALA A 51 9.97 -0.37 3.09
CA ALA A 51 10.63 0.65 2.26
C ALA A 51 11.97 0.14 1.70
N GLU A 52 12.10 -1.18 1.52
CA GLU A 52 13.34 -1.79 1.05
C GLU A 52 13.77 -1.16 -0.27
N HIS A 53 15.05 -0.78 -0.33
CA HIS A 53 15.66 -0.10 -1.48
C HIS A 53 15.11 1.30 -1.83
N LEU A 54 14.34 1.92 -0.93
CA LEU A 54 13.85 3.29 -1.06
C LEU A 54 14.32 4.17 0.09
N ASP A 55 14.44 5.48 -0.16
CA ASP A 55 14.56 6.44 0.92
C ASP A 55 13.25 6.46 1.72
N VAL A 56 13.35 6.41 3.06
CA VAL A 56 12.18 6.34 3.93
C VAL A 56 11.31 7.59 3.81
N ASN A 57 11.89 8.78 3.60
CA ASN A 57 11.10 10.00 3.43
C ASN A 57 10.40 10.01 2.08
N GLU A 58 11.05 9.54 1.02
CA GLU A 58 10.40 9.34 -0.28
C GLU A 58 9.22 8.38 -0.17
N PHE A 59 9.45 7.21 0.43
CA PHE A 59 8.43 6.21 0.70
C PHE A 59 7.24 6.83 1.45
N MET A 60 7.47 7.48 2.58
CA MET A 60 6.44 8.12 3.39
C MET A 60 5.69 9.21 2.63
N ASN A 61 6.40 10.04 1.86
CA ASN A 61 5.77 11.11 1.07
C ASN A 61 4.78 10.57 0.04
N ILE A 62 5.02 9.39 -0.53
CA ILE A 62 4.12 8.77 -1.51
C ILE A 62 2.80 8.37 -0.83
N PHE A 63 2.86 7.78 0.36
CA PHE A 63 1.66 7.40 1.13
C PHE A 63 0.90 8.63 1.65
N VAL A 64 1.61 9.64 2.16
CA VAL A 64 1.00 10.85 2.73
C VAL A 64 0.37 11.74 1.66
N LYS A 65 1.00 11.91 0.49
CA LYS A 65 0.44 12.75 -0.58
C LYS A 65 -0.89 12.23 -1.14
N GLY A 66 -1.10 10.92 -1.07
CA GLY A 66 -2.31 10.29 -1.57
C GLY A 66 -3.55 10.53 -0.71
N ASN A 67 -3.41 10.81 0.60
CA ASN A 67 -4.49 10.78 1.59
C ASN A 67 -5.37 9.52 1.48
N LEU A 68 -4.78 8.39 1.06
CA LEU A 68 -5.43 7.08 0.97
C LEU A 68 -5.11 6.23 2.20
N PHE A 69 -3.99 6.51 2.85
CA PHE A 69 -3.45 5.68 3.91
C PHE A 69 -2.85 6.54 5.02
N ALA A 70 -3.30 6.31 6.24
CA ALA A 70 -2.69 6.87 7.44
C ALA A 70 -1.63 5.92 8.00
N LEU A 71 -0.45 6.44 8.32
CA LEU A 71 0.55 5.69 9.08
C LEU A 71 0.06 5.49 10.51
N VAL A 72 -0.02 4.24 10.96
CA VAL A 72 -0.39 3.93 12.35
C VAL A 72 0.86 3.65 13.19
N GLU A 73 1.77 2.82 12.70
CA GLU A 73 3.03 2.53 13.41
C GLU A 73 4.14 2.04 12.46
N LYS A 74 5.39 2.09 12.92
CA LYS A 74 6.53 1.40 12.31
C LYS A 74 7.14 0.45 13.34
N ARG A 75 7.34 -0.82 12.98
CA ARG A 75 8.04 -1.83 13.79
C ARG A 75 9.18 -2.42 12.98
N GLY A 76 10.42 -2.14 13.39
CA GLY A 76 11.59 -2.50 12.57
C GLY A 76 11.48 -1.84 11.20
N GLU A 77 11.60 -2.63 10.13
CA GLU A 77 11.48 -2.15 8.74
C GLU A 77 10.04 -2.14 8.19
N VAL A 78 9.08 -2.65 8.98
CA VAL A 78 7.69 -2.78 8.56
C VAL A 78 6.89 -1.57 9.00
N PHE A 79 6.22 -0.93 8.05
CA PHE A 79 5.27 0.14 8.26
C PHE A 79 3.85 -0.45 8.23
N ARG A 80 3.03 -0.06 9.21
CA ARG A 80 1.60 -0.39 9.26
C ARG A 80 0.80 0.86 8.93
N PHE A 81 0.03 0.76 7.87
CA PHE A 81 -0.91 1.78 7.43
C PHE A 81 -2.36 1.28 7.60
N GLU A 82 -3.26 2.21 7.85
CA GLU A 82 -4.70 1.98 7.84
C GLU A 82 -5.31 2.73 6.66
N ARG A 83 -6.31 2.11 6.03
CA ARG A 83 -7.11 2.74 4.97
C ARG A 83 -7.88 3.93 5.56
N ASP A 84 -7.68 5.12 4.98
CA ASP A 84 -8.46 6.33 5.29
C ASP A 84 -9.91 6.23 4.78
#